data_AF-A0A957Q331-F1
#
_entry.id   AF-A0A957Q331-F1
#
_cell.length_a   1.000
_cell.length_b   1.000
_cell.length_c   1.000
_cell.angle_alpha   90.00
_cell.angle_beta   90.00
_cell.angle_gamma   90.00
#
_symmetry.space_group_name_H-M   'P 1'
#
loop_
_entity.id
_entity.type
_entity.pdbx_description
1 polymer ?
#
loop_
_entity_poly.entity_id
_entity_poly.type
_entity_poly.pdbx_seq_one_letter_code
_entity_poly.pdbx_strand_id
1 'polypeptide(L)'
;MGYQPITPLDAPTPIVSFLPADSAATQAKLDRAFGHQVVSFREWYQTNERGERVMVRGMRLGISVYNNHDDIDRFLEALCHE
;
A
#
# COMPACT_ATOMS: atom_id res chain seq x y z
N MET A 1 -9.64 0.67 7.40
CA MET A 1 -8.34 0.10 6.99
C MET A 1 -7.12 0.96 7.39
N GLY A 2 -7.24 2.29 7.59
CA GLY A 2 -6.12 3.08 8.14
C GLY A 2 -4.95 3.36 7.17
N TYR A 3 -5.15 3.15 5.86
CA TYR A 3 -4.17 3.45 4.82
C TYR A 3 -4.38 4.87 4.31
N GLN A 4 -3.45 5.79 4.60
CA GLN A 4 -3.50 7.16 4.08
C GLN A 4 -2.97 7.18 2.64
N PRO A 5 -3.70 7.72 1.64
CA PRO A 5 -3.22 7.78 0.27
C PRO A 5 -2.05 8.77 0.13
N ILE A 6 -1.04 8.36 -0.64
CA ILE A 6 0.05 9.22 -1.13
C ILE A 6 -0.24 9.62 -2.58
N THR A 7 -0.72 8.67 -3.39
CA THR A 7 -1.09 8.93 -4.78
C THR A 7 -2.36 9.79 -4.84
N PRO A 8 -2.37 10.89 -5.63
CA PRO A 8 -3.57 11.70 -5.85
C PRO A 8 -4.73 10.91 -6.48
N LEU A 9 -5.96 11.36 -6.24
CA LEU A 9 -7.17 10.69 -6.75
C LEU A 9 -7.26 10.69 -8.28
N ASP A 10 -6.73 11.73 -8.92
CA ASP A 10 -6.73 11.95 -10.37
C ASP A 10 -5.49 11.38 -11.07
N ALA A 11 -4.75 10.48 -10.41
CA ALA A 11 -3.56 9.88 -10.99
C ALA A 11 -3.88 9.11 -12.30
N PRO A 12 -3.16 9.38 -13.40
CA PRO A 12 -3.47 8.79 -14.71
C PRO A 12 -3.00 7.32 -14.87
N THR A 13 -2.48 6.72 -13.81
CA THR A 13 -1.94 5.35 -13.82
C THR A 13 -2.57 4.51 -12.72
N PRO A 14 -2.73 3.19 -12.92
CA PRO A 14 -3.29 2.28 -11.92
C PRO A 14 -2.28 1.91 -10.81
N ILE A 15 -1.31 2.78 -10.54
CA ILE A 15 -0.28 2.61 -9.53
C ILE A 15 -0.63 3.51 -8.35
N VAL A 16 -1.01 2.90 -7.24
CA VAL A 16 -1.45 3.60 -6.04
C VAL A 16 -0.49 3.33 -4.89
N SER A 17 -0.19 4.37 -4.13
CA SER A 17 0.71 4.31 -2.98
C SER A 17 -0.01 4.82 -1.73
N PHE A 18 0.21 4.15 -0.61
CA PHE A 18 -0.42 4.42 0.67
C PHE A 18 0.59 4.38 1.82
N LEU A 19 0.27 5.03 2.93
CA LEU A 19 0.95 4.91 4.20
C LEU A 19 0.15 3.98 5.11
N PRO A 20 0.63 2.76 5.38
CA PRO A 20 0.08 1.90 6.43
C PRO A 20 0.37 2.48 7.81
N ALA A 21 -0.55 2.32 8.76
CA ALA A 21 -0.31 2.67 10.16
C ALA A 21 0.86 1.85 10.76
N ASP A 22 0.94 0.56 10.43
CA ASP A 22 2.07 -0.31 10.72
C ASP A 22 2.50 -1.04 9.44
N SER A 23 3.59 -0.56 8.84
CA SER A 23 4.13 -1.13 7.60
C SER A 23 4.67 -2.56 7.77
N ALA A 24 5.21 -2.89 8.95
CA ALA A 24 5.77 -4.22 9.23
C ALA A 24 4.66 -5.25 9.45
N ALA A 25 3.63 -4.90 10.22
CA ALA A 25 2.46 -5.74 10.40
C ALA A 25 1.72 -5.96 9.08
N THR A 26 1.55 -4.91 8.28
CA THR A 26 0.94 -5.00 6.94
C THR A 26 1.73 -5.95 6.03
N GLN A 27 3.06 -5.83 6.02
CA GLN A 27 3.91 -6.72 5.23
C GLN A 27 3.75 -8.18 5.67
N ALA A 28 3.87 -8.46 6.97
CA ALA A 28 3.74 -9.82 7.50
C ALA A 28 2.37 -10.44 7.21
N LYS A 29 1.31 -9.62 7.21
CA LYS A 29 -0.05 -10.03 6.87
C LYS A 29 -0.17 -10.48 5.41
N LEU A 30 0.34 -9.67 4.49
CA LEU A 30 0.32 -9.98 3.06
C LEU A 30 1.21 -11.18 2.74
N ASP A 31 2.40 -11.28 3.35
CA ASP A 31 3.29 -12.42 3.17
C ASP A 31 2.62 -13.73 3.63
N ARG A 32 1.86 -13.71 4.73
CA ARG A 32 1.08 -14.86 5.22
C ARG A 32 -0.06 -15.24 4.27
N ALA A 33 -0.76 -14.24 3.72
CA ALA A 33 -1.94 -14.48 2.87
C ALA A 33 -1.57 -15.02 1.48
N PHE A 34 -0.45 -14.59 0.92
CA PHE A 34 -0.09 -14.89 -0.48
C PHE A 34 1.15 -15.77 -0.61
N GLY A 35 2.00 -15.88 0.42
CA GLY A 35 3.24 -16.66 0.40
C GLY A 35 4.34 -16.06 -0.49
N HIS A 36 4.10 -14.89 -1.07
CA HIS A 36 5.04 -14.11 -1.87
C HIS A 36 4.69 -12.63 -1.82
N GLN A 37 5.63 -11.79 -2.24
CA GLN A 37 5.46 -10.34 -2.20
C GLN A 37 4.47 -9.86 -3.29
N VAL A 38 3.32 -9.34 -2.86
CA VAL A 38 2.26 -8.80 -3.75
C VAL A 38 2.27 -7.27 -3.89
N VAL A 39 3.02 -6.58 -3.03
CA VAL A 39 3.18 -5.11 -3.04
C VAL A 39 4.62 -4.71 -2.80
N SER A 40 5.01 -3.51 -3.22
CA SER A 40 6.32 -2.94 -2.92
C SER A 40 6.28 -2.03 -1.70
N PHE A 41 7.06 -2.31 -0.66
CA PHE A 41 7.30 -1.33 0.41
C PHE A 41 8.47 -0.42 0.04
N ARG A 42 8.30 0.90 0.16
CA ARG A 42 9.30 1.92 -0.22
C ARG A 42 9.37 3.04 0.80
N GLU A 43 10.52 3.68 0.90
CA GLU A 43 10.70 4.91 1.67
C GLU A 43 10.28 6.12 0.84
N TRP A 44 9.52 7.02 1.46
CA TRP A 44 9.06 8.27 0.89
C TRP A 44 9.38 9.40 1.86
N TYR A 45 9.42 10.63 1.36
CA TYR A 45 9.50 11.81 2.21
C TYR A 45 8.18 12.56 2.16
N GLN A 46 7.65 12.91 3.32
CA GLN A 46 6.54 13.84 3.46
C GLN A 46 6.96 15.04 4.29
N THR A 47 6.40 16.20 3.99
CA THR A 47 6.58 17.39 4.83
C THR A 47 5.45 17.42 5.85
N ASN A 48 5.78 17.47 7.14
CA ASN A 48 4.78 17.54 8.20
C ASN A 48 4.21 18.97 8.34
N GLU A 49 3.24 19.15 9.25
CA GLU A 49 2.60 20.46 9.52
C GLU A 49 3.57 21.54 10.02
N ARG A 50 4.75 21.14 10.51
CA ARG A 50 5.82 22.03 10.98
C ARG A 50 6.81 22.40 9.88
N GLY A 51 6.63 21.92 8.65
CA GLY A 51 7.53 22.16 7.53
C GLY A 51 8.75 21.23 7.49
N GLU A 52 8.82 20.21 8.35
CA GLU A 52 9.96 19.30 8.43
C GLU A 52 9.77 18.12 7.47
N ARG A 53 10.85 17.71 6.80
CA ARG A 53 10.85 16.49 5.99
C ARG A 53 11.01 15.27 6.88
N VAL A 54 10.00 14.40 6.86
CA VAL A 54 9.98 13.13 7.58
C VAL A 54 10.01 11.99 6.57
N MET A 55 10.86 11.00 6.82
CA MET A 55 10.89 9.77 6.04
C MET A 55 9.82 8.80 6.56
N VAL A 56 9.03 8.24 5.65
CA VAL A 56 7.94 7.30 5.95
C VAL A 56 8.03 6.07 5.06
N ARG A 57 7.63 4.91 5.59
CA ARG A 57 7.61 3.64 4.86
C ARG A 57 6.22 3.38 4.29
N GLY A 58 6.06 3.64 3.00
CA GLY A 58 4.81 3.44 2.27
C GLY A 58 4.73 2.08 1.58
N MET A 59 3.51 1.73 1.17
CA MET A 59 3.17 0.57 0.37
C MET A 59 2.72 1.02 -1.02
N ARG A 60 3.28 0.45 -2.07
CA ARG A 60 2.94 0.71 -3.48
C ARG A 60 2.33 -0.55 -4.09
N LEU A 61 1.12 -0.41 -4.58
CA LEU A 61 0.38 -1.42 -5.34
C LEU A 61 0.40 -1.02 -6.82
N GLY A 62 0.88 -1.93 -7.66
CA GLY A 62 0.85 -1.77 -9.11
C GLY A 62 -0.02 -2.85 -9.71
N ILE A 63 -1.15 -2.46 -10.30
CA ILE A 63 -2.05 -3.40 -10.97
C ILE A 63 -1.55 -3.65 -12.39
N SER A 64 -1.43 -4.93 -12.76
CA SER A 64 -1.04 -5.35 -14.10
C SER A 64 -2.24 -5.82 -14.92
N VAL A 65 -2.04 -6.01 -16.22
CA VAL A 65 -3.06 -6.57 -17.14
C VAL A 65 -3.44 -8.03 -16.82
N TYR A 66 -2.68 -8.71 -15.97
CA TYR A 66 -2.96 -10.08 -15.55
C TYR A 66 -3.81 -10.14 -14.28
N ASN A 67 -3.99 -9.02 -13.58
CA ASN A 67 -4.84 -8.96 -12.40
C ASN A 67 -6.31 -8.77 -12.81
N ASN A 68 -7.19 -9.50 -12.14
CA ASN A 68 -8.63 -9.40 -12.32
C ASN A 68 -9.32 -8.92 -11.03
N HIS A 69 -10.65 -8.85 -11.06
CA HIS A 69 -11.45 -8.41 -9.91
C HIS A 69 -11.24 -9.30 -8.67
N ASP A 70 -11.27 -10.62 -8.86
CA ASP A 70 -11.09 -11.60 -7.78
C ASP A 70 -9.72 -11.46 -7.10
N ASP A 71 -8.66 -11.13 -7.85
CA ASP A 71 -7.33 -10.86 -7.27
C ASP A 71 -7.36 -9.63 -6.36
N ILE A 72 -8.07 -8.57 -6.78
CA ILE A 72 -8.23 -7.35 -5.98
C ILE A 72 -9.07 -7.63 -4.75
N ASP A 73 -10.17 -8.38 -4.87
CA ASP A 73 -11.02 -8.72 -3.74
C ASP A 73 -10.26 -9.53 -2.70
N ARG A 74 -9.55 -10.58 -3.11
CA ARG A 74 -8.69 -11.37 -2.21
C ARG A 74 -7.61 -10.52 -1.54
N PHE A 75 -7.03 -9.57 -2.26
CA PHE A 75 -6.07 -8.61 -1.69
C PHE A 75 -6.72 -7.73 -0.62
N LEU A 76 -7.90 -7.17 -0.90
CA LEU A 76 -8.62 -6.31 0.05
C LEU A 76 -9.10 -7.11 1.27
N GLU A 77 -9.58 -8.33 1.10
CA GLU A 77 -9.94 -9.25 2.19
C GLU A 77 -8.74 -9.51 3.11
N ALA A 78 -7.58 -9.81 2.52
CA ALA A 78 -6.34 -10.00 3.26
C ALA A 78 -5.94 -8.74 4.04
N LEU A 79 -6.24 -7.53 3.55
CA LEU A 79 -5.99 -6.30 4.29
C LEU A 79 -7.03 -6.03 5.40
N CYS A 80 -8.26 -6.52 5.27
CA CYS A 80 -9.37 -6.28 6.20
C CYS A 80 -9.43 -7.24 7.40
N HIS A 81 -9.00 -8.49 7.26
CA HIS A 81 -9.12 -9.50 8.34
C HIS A 81 -8.08 -9.34 9.45
N GLU A 82 -8.48 -9.08 10.71
CA GLU A 82 -7.57 -9.08 11.87
C GLU A 82 -7.05 -10.48 12.24
#